data_AF-A0A2A4X886-F1
#
_entry.id   AF-A0A2A4X886-F1
#
_cell.length_a   1.000
_cell.length_b   1.000
_cell.length_c   1.000
_cell.angle_alpha   90.00
_cell.angle_beta   90.00
_cell.angle_gamma   90.00
#
_symmetry.space_group_name_H-M   'P 1'
#
loop_
_entity.id
_entity.type
_entity.pdbx_description
1 polymer ?
#
loop_
_entity_poly.entity_id
_entity_poly.type
_entity_poly.pdbx_seq_one_letter_code
_entity_poly.pdbx_strand_id
1 'polypeptide(L)' 'MRRMRRDEFSRRLMRETRLSTDDLIFPVFIVEGNGQRQAIESMPGIFRLSIDELLKEAAELVELD' A
#
# COMPACT_ATOMS: atom_id res chain seq x y z
N MET A 1 10.39 -33.48 -3.05
CA MET A 1 9.91 -32.07 -2.95
C MET A 1 9.06 -31.74 -1.71
N ARG A 2 8.28 -32.66 -1.11
CA ARG A 2 7.39 -32.33 0.04
C ARG A 2 8.11 -32.06 1.36
N ARG A 3 9.31 -32.62 1.57
CA ARG A 3 10.09 -32.49 2.82
C ARG A 3 10.36 -31.03 3.20
N MET A 4 10.74 -30.20 2.23
CA MET A 4 11.05 -28.77 2.46
C MET A 4 9.82 -27.90 2.68
N ARG A 5 8.62 -28.42 2.42
CA ARG A 5 7.34 -27.71 2.62
C ARG A 5 6.59 -28.14 3.87
N ARG A 6 7.14 -29.07 4.67
CA ARG A 6 6.44 -29.67 5.82
C ARG A 6 6.26 -28.66 6.95
N ASP A 7 7.35 -28.02 7.37
CA ASP A 7 7.37 -27.16 8.53
C ASP A 7 7.56 -25.68 8.14
N GLU A 8 7.11 -24.78 9.00
CA GLU A 8 7.20 -23.34 8.71
C GLU A 8 8.64 -22.86 8.60
N PHE A 9 9.51 -23.33 9.49
CA PHE A 9 10.93 -22.96 9.47
C PHE A 9 11.61 -23.37 8.14
N SER A 10 11.29 -24.57 7.62
CA SER A 10 11.87 -25.07 6.37
C SER A 10 11.37 -24.26 5.18
N ARG A 11 10.09 -23.86 5.19
CA ARG A 11 9.52 -22.97 4.17
C ARG A 11 10.11 -21.57 4.21
N ARG A 12 10.38 -21.01 5.41
CA ARG A 12 11.01 -19.70 5.57
C ARG A 12 12.47 -19.69 5.11
N LEU A 13 13.21 -20.77 5.38
CA LEU A 13 14.62 -20.91 4.97
C LEU A 13 14.78 -21.03 3.45
N MET A 14 13.84 -21.70 2.79
CA MET A 14 13.87 -21.95 1.35
C MET A 14 13.10 -20.91 0.52
N ARG A 15 12.56 -19.84 1.14
CA ARG A 15 11.77 -18.82 0.44
C ARG A 15 12.68 -17.92 -0.40
N GLU A 16 12.44 -17.89 -1.71
CA GLU A 16 13.22 -17.11 -2.68
C GLU A 16 12.80 -15.63 -2.73
N THR A 17 11.48 -15.36 -2.76
CA THR A 17 10.94 -14.00 -2.85
C THR A 17 10.40 -13.52 -1.51
N ARG A 18 10.71 -12.29 -1.14
CA ARG A 18 10.10 -11.57 -0.02
C ARG A 18 9.60 -10.24 -0.55
N LEU A 19 8.43 -9.83 -0.08
CA LEU A 19 7.87 -8.52 -0.32
C LEU A 19 7.99 -7.73 0.98
N SER A 20 8.43 -6.49 0.88
CA SER A 20 8.63 -5.53 1.96
C SER A 20 7.89 -4.22 1.63
N THR A 21 7.76 -3.32 2.61
CA THR A 21 7.20 -1.97 2.39
C THR A 21 8.02 -1.19 1.38
N ASP A 22 9.34 -1.39 1.36
CA ASP A 22 10.28 -0.83 0.38
C ASP A 22 9.94 -1.14 -1.09
N ASP A 23 9.16 -2.20 -1.35
CA ASP A 23 8.76 -2.62 -2.70
C ASP A 23 7.45 -1.96 -3.16
N LEU A 24 6.79 -1.16 -2.32
CA LEU A 24 5.46 -0.60 -2.56
C LEU A 24 5.52 0.88 -2.96
N ILE A 25 4.75 1.24 -3.99
CA ILE A 25 4.51 2.63 -4.39
C ILE A 25 3.00 2.86 -4.39
N PHE A 26 2.55 3.88 -3.68
CA PHE A 26 1.13 4.23 -3.58
C PHE A 26 0.76 5.38 -4.55
N PRO A 27 0.08 5.10 -5.68
CA PRO A 27 -0.33 6.14 -6.61
C PRO A 27 -1.52 6.94 -6.06
N VAL A 28 -1.45 8.27 -6.15
CA VAL A 28 -2.48 9.19 -5.67
C VAL A 28 -3.07 10.02 -6.80
N PHE A 29 -4.36 10.36 -6.68
CA PHE A 29 -5.07 11.21 -7.65
C PHE A 29 -5.36 12.57 -7.03
N ILE A 30 -4.97 13.64 -7.71
CA ILE A 30 -5.10 15.01 -7.18
C ILE A 30 -6.25 15.75 -7.88
N VAL A 31 -7.02 16.52 -7.12
CA VAL A 31 -7.99 17.51 -7.63
C VAL A 31 -7.65 18.90 -7.12
N GLU A 32 -8.03 19.91 -7.88
CA GLU A 32 -7.96 21.29 -7.41
C GLU A 32 -9.03 21.57 -6.34
N GLY A 33 -8.71 22.49 -5.43
CA GLY A 33 -9.60 22.90 -4.34
C GLY A 33 -8.96 22.69 -2.96
N ASN A 34 -9.80 22.80 -1.93
CA ASN A 34 -9.44 22.63 -0.53
C ASN A 34 -10.48 21.74 0.16
N GLY A 35 -10.05 20.82 1.03
CA GLY A 35 -10.91 19.88 1.75
C GLY A 35 -11.67 18.92 0.83
N GLN A 36 -11.13 18.61 -0.35
CA GLN A 36 -11.81 17.77 -1.34
C GLN A 36 -11.38 16.31 -1.19
N ARG A 37 -12.37 15.44 -1.06
CA ARG A 37 -12.20 13.98 -1.09
C ARG A 37 -13.31 13.35 -1.91
N GLN A 38 -12.97 12.87 -3.11
CA GLN A 38 -13.94 12.37 -4.08
C GLN A 38 -13.69 10.88 -4.34
N ALA A 39 -14.68 10.03 -4.10
CA ALA A 39 -14.56 8.62 -4.41
C ALA A 39 -14.50 8.38 -5.94
N ILE A 40 -13.68 7.42 -6.36
CA ILE A 40 -13.68 6.95 -7.75
C ILE A 40 -14.56 5.68 -7.82
N GLU A 41 -15.75 5.78 -8.40
CA GLU A 41 -16.73 4.67 -8.40
C GLU A 41 -16.18 3.37 -9.02
N SER A 42 -15.36 3.49 -10.06
CA SER A 42 -14.72 2.34 -10.71
C SER A 42 -13.56 1.72 -9.93
N MET A 43 -13.07 2.41 -8.90
CA MET A 43 -11.94 1.98 -8.06
C MET A 43 -12.33 2.08 -6.57
N PRO A 44 -13.09 1.10 -6.05
CA PRO A 44 -13.53 1.11 -4.65
C PRO A 44 -12.35 1.25 -3.68
N GLY A 45 -12.47 2.17 -2.71
CA GLY A 45 -11.42 2.48 -1.75
C GLY A 45 -10.39 3.50 -2.22
N ILE A 46 -10.45 3.95 -3.48
CA ILE A 46 -9.56 4.99 -4.01
C ILE A 46 -10.31 6.32 -4.12
N PHE A 47 -9.61 7.39 -3.75
CA PHE A 47 -10.14 8.74 -3.73
C PHE A 47 -9.25 9.67 -4.55
N ARG A 48 -9.86 10.72 -5.08
CA ARG A 48 -9.13 11.92 -5.53
C ARG A 48 -9.13 12.94 -4.39
N LEU A 49 -7.96 13.47 -4.09
CA LEU A 49 -7.71 14.32 -2.92
C LEU A 49 -7.28 15.71 -3.37
N SER A 50 -7.68 16.75 -2.65
CA SER A 50 -6.96 18.02 -2.72
C SER A 50 -5.62 17.91 -1.99
N ILE A 51 -4.71 18.86 -2.26
CA ILE A 51 -3.34 18.82 -1.72
C ILE A 51 -3.33 18.79 -0.19
N ASP A 52 -4.25 19.50 0.46
CA ASP A 52 -4.36 19.55 1.93
C ASP A 52 -4.81 18.22 2.53
N GLU A 53 -5.75 17.51 1.90
CA GLU A 53 -6.16 16.17 2.34
C GLU A 53 -5.08 15.12 2.02
N LEU A 54 -4.39 15.26 0.89
CA LEU A 54 -3.25 14.42 0.54
C LEU A 54 -2.14 14.48 1.61
N LEU A 55 -1.85 15.65 2.17
CA LEU A 55 -0.84 15.79 3.22
C LEU A 55 -1.19 15.01 4.49
N LYS A 56 -2.48 14.91 4.84
CA LYS A 56 -2.94 14.10 5.97
C LYS A 56 -2.76 12.61 5.69
N GLU A 57 -3.18 12.18 4.50
CA GLU A 57 -3.03 10.77 4.08
C GLU A 57 -1.56 10.38 3.93
N ALA A 58 -0.72 11.27 3.43
CA ALA A 58 0.72 11.05 3.34
C ALA A 58 1.39 10.91 4.72
N ALA A 59 0.92 11.63 5.75
CA ALA A 59 1.42 11.46 7.11
C ALA A 59 1.13 10.06 7.65
N GLU A 60 -0.08 9.54 7.43
CA GLU A 60 -0.44 8.17 7.79
C GLU A 60 0.39 7.13 7.02
N LEU A 61 0.65 7.35 5.73
CA LEU A 61 1.48 6.46 4.90
C LEU A 61 2.94 6.42 5.36
N VAL A 62 3.49 7.55 5.82
CA VAL A 62 4.85 7.61 6.35
C VAL A 62 4.96 6.90 7.70
N GLU A 63 3.90 6.89 8.52
CA GLU A 63 3.89 6.11 9.78
C GLU A 63 3.83 4.58 9.55
N LEU A 64 3.45 4.13 8.35
CA LEU A 64 3.38 2.72 7.98
C LEU A 64 4.70 2.15 7.46
N ASP A 65 5.68 3.01 7.16
CA ASP A 65 7.05 2.63 6.80
C ASP A 65 7.86 2.20 8.04
#